data_AF-A6LZU1-F1
#
_entry.id   AF-A6LZU1-F1
#
_cell.length_a   1.000
_cell.length_b   1.000
_cell.length_c   1.000
_cell.angle_alpha   90.00
_cell.angle_beta   90.00
_cell.angle_gamma   90.00
#
_symmetry.space_group_name_H-M   'P 1'
#
loop_
_entity.id
_entity.type
_entity.pdbx_description
1 polymer ?
#
loop_
_entity_poly.entity_id
_entity_poly.type
_entity_poly.pdbx_seq_one_letter_code
_entity_poly.pdbx_strand_id
1 'polypeptide(L)' 'MNEIFRQIPLYRFIMFCNETTMDKVVLDCGAGGNFPPLSLFSEYGYKTHGIEFDINQLKKANMYADEKIKI' A
#
# COMPACT_ATOMS: atom_id res chain seq x y z
N MET A 1 11.37 -13.12 1.10
CA MET A 1 12.09 -11.86 1.40
C MET A 1 11.09 -10.76 1.16
N ASN A 2 10.76 -9.94 2.17
CA ASN A 2 9.80 -8.87 1.97
C ASN A 2 10.41 -7.81 1.05
N GLU A 3 9.59 -7.31 0.12
CA GLU A 3 9.98 -6.29 -0.83
C GLU A 3 10.29 -4.97 -0.10
N ILE A 4 11.37 -4.30 -0.50
CA ILE A 4 11.73 -2.98 0.03
C ILE A 4 11.18 -1.91 -0.91
N PHE A 5 10.29 -1.06 -0.40
CA PHE A 5 9.68 0.03 -1.15
C PHE A 5 10.60 1.23 -1.22
N ARG A 6 10.65 1.89 -2.39
CA ARG A 6 11.54 3.04 -2.64
C ARG A 6 11.12 4.28 -1.86
N GLN A 7 9.85 4.37 -1.47
CA GLN A 7 9.26 5.48 -0.77
C GLN A 7 9.57 5.42 0.73
N ILE A 8 10.85 5.62 1.08
CA ILE A 8 11.36 5.59 2.47
C ILE A 8 10.48 6.38 3.46
N PRO A 9 9.92 7.57 3.13
CA PRO A 9 9.04 8.30 4.04
C PRO A 9 7.80 7.53 4.51
N LEU A 10 7.32 6.53 3.75
CA LEU A 10 6.14 5.75 4.11
C LEU A 10 6.39 4.78 5.27
N TYR A 11 7.63 4.29 5.43
CA TYR A 11 8.00 3.52 6.63
C TYR A 11 7.91 4.38 7.89
N ARG A 12 8.35 5.65 7.81
CA ARG A 12 8.21 6.61 8.90
C ARG A 12 6.74 6.96 9.16
N PHE A 13 5.93 7.05 8.10
CA PHE A 13 4.50 7.27 8.25
C PHE A 13 3.81 6.10 8.97
N ILE A 14 4.15 4.85 8.64
CA ILE A 14 3.67 3.66 9.37
C ILE A 14 4.05 3.72 10.85
N MET A 15 5.29 4.13 11.16
CA MET A 15 5.73 4.32 12.55
C MET A 15 4.81 5.32 13.28
N PHE A 16 4.54 6.48 12.68
CA PHE A 16 3.63 7.47 13.26
C PHE A 16 2.20 6.93 13.43
N CYS A 17 1.65 6.22 12.44
CA CYS A 17 0.32 5.65 12.54
C CYS A 17 0.21 4.63 13.68
N ASN A 18 1.24 3.79 13.86
CA ASN A 18 1.30 2.78 14.92
C ASN A 18 1.44 3.37 16.33
N GLU A 19 1.84 4.63 16.48
CA GLU A 19 1.89 5.34 17.78
C GLU A 19 0.51 5.88 18.21
N THR A 20 -0.47 5.88 17.31
CA THR A 20 -1.84 6.30 17.61
C THR A 20 -2.68 5.14 18.17
N THR A 21 -3.81 5.46 18.80
CA THR A 21 -4.83 4.48 19.21
C THR A 21 -5.90 4.24 18.15
N MET A 22 -5.72 4.79 16.94
CA MET A 22 -6.67 4.64 15.84
C MET A 22 -6.63 3.23 15.26
N ASP A 23 -7.75 2.80 14.68
CA ASP A 23 -7.78 1.57 13.91
C ASP A 23 -6.78 1.63 12.75
N LYS A 24 -6.17 0.49 12.42
CA LYS A 24 -5.23 0.36 11.31
C LYS A 24 -5.96 0.38 9.96
N VAL A 25 -6.47 1.54 9.59
CA VAL A 25 -7.16 1.78 8.31
C VAL A 25 -6.48 2.94 7.60
N VAL A 26 -6.08 2.75 6.35
CA VAL A 26 -5.35 3.76 5.57
C VAL A 26 -5.99 3.98 4.20
N LEU A 27 -5.99 5.23 3.74
CA LEU A 27 -6.35 5.62 2.38
C LEU A 27 -5.11 6.18 1.68
N ASP A 28 -4.81 5.65 0.50
CA ASP A 28 -3.80 6.19 -0.42
C ASP A 28 -4.47 6.89 -1.60
N CYS A 29 -4.16 8.18 -1.77
CA CYS A 29 -4.68 9.01 -2.85
C CYS A 29 -3.62 9.10 -3.96
N GLY A 30 -3.78 8.28 -5.02
CA GLY A 30 -2.76 8.05 -6.05
C GLY A 30 -2.12 6.67 -5.92
N ALA A 31 -2.94 5.64 -5.70
CA ALA A 31 -2.50 4.29 -5.30
C ALA A 31 -2.09 3.37 -6.47
N GLY A 32 -2.01 3.87 -7.70
CA GLY A 32 -1.70 3.06 -8.87
C GLY A 32 -0.21 2.73 -9.05
N GLY A 33 0.09 2.00 -10.13
CA GLY A 33 1.45 1.68 -10.57
C GLY A 33 1.88 0.24 -10.31
N ASN A 34 3.07 -0.13 -10.79
CA ASN A 34 3.58 -1.51 -10.74
C ASN A 34 4.12 -1.92 -9.36
N PHE A 35 4.22 -0.96 -8.44
CA PHE A 35 4.78 -1.18 -7.10
C PHE A 35 4.02 -0.31 -6.09
N PRO A 36 2.71 -0.58 -5.90
CA PRO A 36 1.84 0.26 -5.12
C PRO A 36 2.25 0.20 -3.64
N PRO A 37 2.54 1.33 -2.98
CA PRO A 37 3.03 1.33 -1.61
C PRO A 37 1.98 0.85 -0.60
N LEU A 38 0.69 0.76 -0.98
CA LEU A 38 -0.35 0.16 -0.15
C LEU A 38 -0.06 -1.28 0.28
N SER A 39 0.70 -2.06 -0.50
CA SER A 39 1.05 -3.42 -0.09
C SER A 39 1.95 -3.44 1.14
N LEU A 40 2.79 -2.42 1.34
CA LEU A 40 3.53 -2.23 2.58
C LEU A 40 2.57 -2.10 3.78
N PHE A 41 1.53 -1.28 3.68
CA PHE A 41 0.55 -1.13 4.77
C PHE A 41 -0.21 -2.43 5.04
N SER A 42 -0.58 -3.15 3.99
CA SER A 42 -1.22 -4.47 4.10
C SER A 42 -0.33 -5.48 4.83
N GLU A 43 0.98 -5.52 4.54
CA GLU A 43 1.96 -6.37 5.23
C GLU A 43 2.08 -6.04 6.72
N TYR A 44 1.81 -4.79 7.13
CA TYR A 44 1.80 -4.35 8.53
C TYR A 44 0.43 -4.47 9.22
N GLY A 45 -0.53 -5.14 8.57
CA GLY A 45 -1.86 -5.46 9.12
C GLY A 45 -2.88 -4.33 9.02
N TYR A 46 -2.68 -3.37 8.12
CA TYR A 46 -3.69 -2.33 7.86
C TYR A 46 -4.75 -2.83 6.89
N LYS A 47 -6.00 -2.41 7.12
CA LYS A 47 -7.03 -2.38 6.08
C LYS A 47 -6.72 -1.22 5.13
N THR A 48 -6.52 -1.53 3.86
CA THR A 48 -6.06 -0.56 2.86
C THR A 48 -7.18 -0.16 1.92
N HIS A 49 -7.22 1.12 1.57
CA HIS A 49 -8.08 1.70 0.55
C HIS A 49 -7.21 2.54 -0.39
N GLY A 50 -7.46 2.45 -1.70
CA GLY A 50 -6.71 3.20 -2.70
C GLY A 50 -7.64 3.86 -3.70
N ILE A 51 -7.32 5.09 -4.08
CA ILE A 51 -7.98 5.80 -5.18
C ILE A 51 -6.91 6.07 -6.25
N GLU A 52 -7.26 5.80 -7.50
CA GLU A 52 -6.42 6.08 -8.66
C GLU A 52 -7.31 6.60 -9.80
N PHE A 53 -6.85 7.65 -10.47
CA PHE A 53 -7.56 8.26 -11.58
C PHE A 53 -7.21 7.60 -12.92
N ASP A 54 -5.95 7.23 -13.12
CA ASP A 54 -5.48 6.58 -14.34
C ASP A 54 -5.79 5.07 -14.32
N ILE A 55 -6.72 4.65 -15.18
CA ILE A 55 -7.15 3.26 -15.34
C ILE A 55 -5.97 2.31 -15.63
N ASN A 56 -4.95 2.76 -16.36
CA ASN A 56 -3.79 1.91 -16.66
C ASN A 56 -2.93 1.72 -15.41
N GLN A 57 -2.78 2.76 -14.58
CA GLN A 57 -2.08 2.67 -13.29
C GLN A 57 -2.86 1.81 -12.29
N LEU A 58 -4.20 1.89 -12.29
CA LEU A 58 -5.07 1.02 -11.50
C LEU A 58 -4.91 -0.46 -11.90
N LYS A 59 -4.91 -0.76 -13.22
CA LYS A 59 -4.69 -2.13 -13.72
C LYS A 59 -3.35 -2.70 -13.26
N LYS A 60 -2.29 -1.90 -13.33
CA LYS A 60 -0.95 -2.30 -12.86
C LYS A 60 -0.94 -2.64 -11.37
N ALA A 61 -1.58 -1.81 -10.55
CA ALA A 61 -1.67 -2.05 -9.11
C ALA A 61 -2.49 -3.31 -8.78
N ASN A 62 -3.60 -3.53 -9.49
CA ASN A 62 -4.42 -4.73 -9.32
C ASN A 62 -3.67 -6.01 -9.74
N MET A 63 -2.93 -5.97 -10.85
CA MET A 63 -2.10 -7.10 -11.27
C MET A 63 -1.06 -7.46 -10.20
N TYR A 64 -0.38 -6.46 -9.64
CA TYR A 64 0.55 -6.66 -8.53
C TYR A 64 -0.14 -7.29 -7.30
N ALA A 65 -1.35 -6.82 -6.94
CA ALA A 65 -2.11 -7.37 -5.82
C ALA A 65 -2.51 -8.84 -6.07
N ASP A 66 -2.97 -9.17 -7.28
CA ASP A 66 -3.34 -10.53 -7.66
C ASP A 66 -2.16 -11.51 -7.61
N GLU A 67 -0.93 -11.04 -7.90
CA GLU A 67 0.29 -11.84 -7.77
C GLU A 67 0.63 -12.12 -6.31
N LYS A 68 0.45 -11.15 -5.41
CA LYS A 68 0.70 -11.30 -3.96
C LYS A 68 -0.30 -12.22 -3.26
N ILE A 69 -1.55 -12.29 -3.71
CA ILE A 69 -2.59 -13.16 -3.10
C ILE A 69 -2.36 -14.65 -3.42
N LYS A 70 -1.63 -14.98 -4.48
CA LYS A 70 -1.40 -16.37 -4.93
C LYS A 70 -0.26 -17.09 -4.20
N ILE A 71 0.39 -16.43 -3.23
CA ILE A 71 1.52 -16.95 -2.45
C ILE A 71 1.06 -17.11 -1.00
#